data_AF-A0A9D7RH93-F1
#
_entry.id   AF-A0A9D7RH93-F1
#
_cell.length_a   1.000
_cell.length_b   1.000
_cell.length_c   1.000
_cell.angle_alpha   90.00
_cell.angle_beta   90.00
_cell.angle_gamma   90.00
#
_symmetry.space_group_name_H-M   'P 1'
#
loop_
_entity.id
_entity.type
_entity.pdbx_description
1 polymer ?
#
loop_
_entity_poly.entity_id
_entity_poly.type
_entity_poly.pdbx_seq_one_letter_code
_entity_poly.pdbx_strand_id
1 'polypeptide(L)'
;MRQTMITLQRLNHDTSWKITINNSRLLLDPWLIGTEIDGFSWFNEQWHRVPPLGVEEIGEVDYIVVSQPFSDHCHEETIEVLSPDLPIVAVAAARKRLEKTFGQSRQFLDIPAAKDGFLEIAELRLAQFNTPSLLDQVHNALLILGPDGENIFYAPHGFVPNAQQISFLQQFPIHILITTTSEYHLPFFLGGTVNLGMRSMQKLAQILQPKHIISTHDEQKHAKGLVPRIARTFYPSAAMVKEKLGNYVAVEDYRVVEL
;
A
#
# COMPACT_ATOMS: atom_id res chain seq x y z
N MET A 1 24.43 -18.54 8.59
CA MET A 1 23.37 -18.03 7.69
C MET A 1 23.11 -16.60 8.13
N ARG A 2 23.28 -15.60 7.26
CA ARG A 2 22.92 -14.23 7.64
C ARG A 2 21.40 -14.20 7.80
N GLN A 3 20.93 -13.64 8.90
CA GLN A 3 19.51 -13.41 9.10
C GLN A 3 19.07 -12.39 8.06
N THR A 4 18.16 -12.79 7.16
CA THR A 4 17.50 -11.88 6.21
C THR A 4 16.75 -10.83 7.04
N MET A 5 16.93 -9.55 6.73
CA MET A 5 16.35 -8.45 7.50
C MET A 5 15.36 -7.67 6.63
N ILE A 6 14.14 -7.49 7.15
CA ILE A 6 13.21 -6.50 6.61
C ILE A 6 13.36 -5.22 7.43
N THR A 7 13.57 -4.10 6.74
CA THR A 7 13.42 -2.78 7.37
C THR A 7 12.28 -2.02 6.72
N LEU A 8 11.42 -1.42 7.54
CA LEU A 8 10.33 -0.57 7.07
C LEU A 8 10.54 0.85 7.59
N GLN A 9 10.31 1.82 6.73
CA GLN A 9 10.21 3.21 7.10
C GLN A 9 8.91 3.77 6.53
N ARG A 10 8.05 4.25 7.43
CA ARG A 10 6.86 5.01 7.04
C ARG A 10 7.30 6.38 6.54
N LEU A 11 6.72 6.84 5.42
CA LEU A 11 7.05 8.14 4.82
C LEU A 11 5.90 9.15 4.92
N ASN A 12 4.66 8.69 5.10
CA ASN A 12 3.50 9.50 5.49
C ASN A 12 2.56 8.65 6.37
N HIS A 13 1.55 9.24 7.00
CA HIS A 13 0.59 8.47 7.81
C HIS A 13 -0.43 7.68 6.98
N ASP A 14 -0.28 7.70 5.66
CA ASP A 14 -1.16 7.09 4.70
C ASP A 14 -0.54 5.81 4.14
N THR A 15 -0.05 5.81 2.90
CA THR A 15 0.28 4.62 2.11
C THR A 15 1.74 4.54 1.70
N SER A 16 2.55 5.57 1.96
CA SER A 16 3.91 5.64 1.44
C SER A 16 4.93 5.00 2.38
N TRP A 17 5.70 4.06 1.83
CA TRP A 17 6.71 3.30 2.59
C TRP A 17 8.01 3.21 1.82
N LYS A 18 9.13 3.25 2.56
CA LYS A 18 10.39 2.65 2.10
C LYS A 18 10.52 1.28 2.73
N ILE A 19 10.62 0.26 1.88
CA ILE A 19 10.73 -1.15 2.27
C ILE A 19 12.08 -1.64 1.81
N THR A 20 12.89 -2.17 2.72
CA THR A 20 14.13 -2.87 2.37
C THR A 20 14.00 -4.32 2.77
N ILE A 21 14.23 -5.23 1.83
CA ILE A 21 14.34 -6.67 2.07
C ILE A 21 15.73 -7.05 1.58
N ASN A 22 16.62 -7.44 2.49
CA ASN A 22 18.06 -7.60 2.21
C ASN A 22 18.68 -6.37 1.54
N ASN A 23 19.03 -6.47 0.25
CA ASN A 23 19.69 -5.39 -0.48
C ASN A 23 18.74 -4.66 -1.42
N SER A 24 17.47 -5.10 -1.50
CA SER A 24 16.47 -4.55 -2.41
C SER A 24 15.63 -3.49 -1.69
N ARG A 25 15.63 -2.25 -2.20
CA ARG A 25 14.97 -1.08 -1.59
C ARG A 25 13.84 -0.58 -2.47
N LEU A 26 12.62 -0.66 -1.98
CA LEU A 26 11.40 -0.28 -2.67
C LEU A 26 10.84 1.02 -2.07
N LEU A 27 10.48 1.98 -2.92
CA LEU A 27 9.64 3.11 -2.57
C LEU A 27 8.21 2.79 -2.99
N LEU A 28 7.38 2.35 -2.04
CA LEU A 28 6.01 1.91 -2.26
C LEU A 28 5.03 3.08 -2.14
N ASP A 29 4.15 3.20 -3.15
CA ASP A 29 3.02 4.13 -3.24
C ASP A 29 3.36 5.57 -2.80
N PRO A 30 4.33 6.25 -3.46
CA PRO A 30 4.83 7.53 -2.98
C PRO A 30 3.85 8.68 -3.24
N TRP A 31 3.36 9.29 -2.16
CA TRP A 31 2.70 10.59 -2.11
C TRP A 31 3.35 11.43 -1.01
N LEU A 32 4.24 12.33 -1.42
CA LEU A 32 5.18 13.01 -0.51
C LEU A 32 5.14 14.54 -0.64
N ILE A 33 4.57 15.03 -1.73
CA ILE A 33 4.37 16.45 -2.02
C ILE A 33 2.98 16.67 -2.58
N GLY A 34 2.51 17.92 -2.52
CA GLY A 34 1.25 18.33 -3.13
C GLY A 34 0.01 17.76 -2.45
N THR A 35 -1.09 17.78 -3.20
CA THR A 35 -2.43 17.32 -2.78
C THR A 35 -2.86 16.17 -3.68
N GLU A 36 -3.63 15.22 -3.16
CA GLU A 36 -4.30 14.23 -4.00
C GLU A 36 -5.68 14.79 -4.44
N ILE A 37 -6.07 14.50 -5.68
CA ILE A 37 -7.36 14.92 -6.24
C ILE A 37 -8.04 13.72 -6.91
N ASP A 38 -9.14 13.23 -6.32
CA ASP A 38 -10.03 12.28 -6.99
C ASP A 38 -10.98 13.01 -7.93
N GLY A 39 -10.72 12.92 -9.24
CA GLY A 39 -11.55 13.50 -10.28
C GLY A 39 -11.38 15.01 -10.40
N PHE A 40 -12.18 15.79 -9.66
CA PHE A 40 -12.10 17.26 -9.68
C PHE A 40 -11.91 17.79 -8.26
N SER A 41 -11.14 18.87 -8.09
CA SER A 41 -10.85 19.44 -6.76
C SER A 41 -12.10 19.93 -6.00
N TRP A 42 -13.16 20.33 -6.70
CA TRP A 42 -14.44 20.65 -6.06
C TRP A 42 -15.19 19.40 -5.56
N PHE A 43 -14.86 18.21 -6.09
CA PHE A 43 -15.45 16.93 -5.73
C PHE A 43 -14.70 16.31 -4.53
N ASN A 44 -13.39 16.10 -4.65
CA ASN A 44 -12.53 15.62 -3.59
C ASN A 44 -11.09 16.13 -3.80
N GLU A 45 -10.56 16.80 -2.80
CA GLU A 45 -9.15 17.19 -2.71
C GLU A 45 -8.69 16.91 -1.28
N GLN A 46 -7.61 16.15 -1.11
CA GLN A 46 -7.07 15.81 0.21
C GLN A 46 -5.58 16.12 0.30
N TRP A 47 -5.13 16.38 1.53
CA TRP A 47 -3.71 16.55 1.83
C TRP A 47 -3.37 16.06 3.22
N HIS A 48 -2.10 15.72 3.40
CA HIS A 48 -1.59 15.22 4.65
C HIS A 48 -1.79 16.25 5.78
N ARG A 49 -2.26 15.76 6.92
CA ARG A 49 -2.36 16.53 8.17
C ARG A 49 -0.99 16.64 8.84
N VAL A 50 -0.21 15.57 8.76
CA VAL A 50 1.18 15.56 9.21
C VAL A 50 2.06 15.54 7.96
N PRO A 51 2.96 16.51 7.77
CA PRO A 51 3.82 16.55 6.59
C PRO A 51 4.57 15.21 6.39
N PRO A 52 4.59 14.66 5.17
CA PRO A 52 5.43 13.51 4.84
C PRO A 52 6.91 13.78 5.11
N LEU A 53 7.69 12.70 5.20
CA LEU A 53 9.14 12.78 5.13
C LEU A 53 9.57 13.39 3.78
N GLY A 54 10.54 14.30 3.80
CA GLY A 54 11.03 14.96 2.58
C GLY A 54 11.59 13.97 1.56
N VAL A 55 11.44 14.25 0.27
CA VAL A 55 11.91 13.37 -0.82
C VAL A 55 13.43 13.13 -0.71
N GLU A 56 14.17 14.15 -0.32
CA GLU A 56 15.61 14.13 -0.08
C GLU A 56 16.02 13.30 1.15
N GLU A 57 15.11 13.08 2.09
CA GLU A 57 15.36 12.36 3.34
C GLU A 57 15.13 10.84 3.21
N ILE A 58 14.49 10.39 2.12
CA ILE A 58 14.23 8.96 1.85
C ILE A 58 15.53 8.16 1.69
N GLY A 59 16.59 8.83 1.21
CA GLY A 59 17.84 8.20 0.82
C GLY A 59 17.67 7.31 -0.40
N GLU A 60 18.58 6.35 -0.57
CA GLU A 60 18.61 5.51 -1.77
C GLU A 60 17.47 4.49 -1.82
N VAL A 61 16.91 4.31 -3.01
CA VAL A 61 15.91 3.30 -3.38
C VAL A 61 16.26 2.75 -4.76
N ASP A 62 15.83 1.53 -5.07
CA ASP A 62 16.13 0.85 -6.33
C ASP A 62 14.92 0.85 -7.28
N TYR A 63 13.70 0.82 -6.73
CA TYR A 63 12.46 0.76 -7.49
C TYR A 63 11.38 1.66 -6.87
N ILE A 64 10.59 2.30 -7.74
CA ILE A 64 9.30 2.89 -7.35
C ILE A 64 8.24 1.82 -7.57
N VAL A 65 7.51 1.44 -6.53
CA VAL A 65 6.44 0.43 -6.60
C VAL A 65 5.09 1.11 -6.47
N VAL A 66 4.19 0.92 -7.44
CA VAL A 66 2.84 1.51 -7.41
C VAL A 66 1.79 0.41 -7.48
N SER A 67 1.09 0.22 -6.37
CA SER A 67 0.20 -0.91 -6.13
C SER A 67 -1.26 -0.64 -6.50
N GLN A 68 -1.69 0.63 -6.51
CA GLN A 68 -3.05 1.08 -6.82
C GLN A 68 -3.04 2.25 -7.80
N PRO A 69 -4.12 2.48 -8.58
CA PRO A 69 -4.20 3.60 -9.52
C PRO A 69 -4.71 4.91 -8.90
N PHE A 70 -5.04 4.94 -7.61
CA PHE A 70 -5.62 6.10 -6.91
C PHE A 70 -4.56 7.16 -6.62
N SER A 71 -4.94 8.45 -6.55
CA SER A 71 -3.98 9.58 -6.48
C SER A 71 -3.15 9.59 -5.21
N ASP A 72 -3.69 9.06 -4.11
CA ASP A 72 -3.01 8.85 -2.83
C ASP A 72 -2.10 7.61 -2.79
N HIS A 73 -1.93 6.92 -3.91
CA HIS A 73 -0.97 5.84 -4.10
C HIS A 73 -0.05 6.07 -5.31
N CYS A 74 -0.66 6.53 -6.41
CA CYS A 74 -0.08 6.75 -7.72
C CYS A 74 0.00 8.25 -7.99
N HIS A 75 0.85 8.95 -7.22
CA HIS A 75 0.94 10.41 -7.25
C HIS A 75 1.97 10.92 -8.26
N GLU A 76 1.51 11.43 -9.40
CA GLU A 76 2.39 11.84 -10.50
C GLU A 76 3.37 12.93 -10.11
N GLU A 77 2.96 13.97 -9.38
CA GLU A 77 3.86 15.07 -8.99
C GLU A 77 5.01 14.56 -8.10
N THR A 78 4.73 13.56 -7.25
CA THR A 78 5.78 12.97 -6.40
C THR A 78 6.73 12.15 -7.26
N ILE A 79 6.21 11.38 -8.21
CA ILE A 79 7.03 10.57 -9.13
C ILE A 79 7.87 11.46 -10.07
N GLU A 80 7.37 12.63 -10.46
CA GLU A 80 8.07 13.57 -11.36
C GLU A 80 9.36 14.13 -10.74
N VAL A 81 9.38 14.37 -9.43
CA VAL A 81 10.56 14.91 -8.72
C VAL A 81 11.58 13.84 -8.31
N LEU A 82 11.24 12.56 -8.45
CA LEU A 82 12.18 11.45 -8.21
C LEU A 82 13.12 11.24 -9.40
N SER A 83 14.27 10.62 -9.16
CA SER A 83 15.26 10.33 -10.21
C SER A 83 14.60 9.63 -11.42
N PRO A 84 14.79 10.13 -12.66
CA PRO A 84 14.18 9.56 -13.87
C PRO A 84 14.66 8.13 -14.16
N ASP A 85 15.85 7.76 -13.67
CA ASP A 85 16.47 6.45 -13.88
C ASP A 85 15.86 5.34 -13.01
N LEU A 86 15.07 5.68 -11.98
CA LEU A 86 14.39 4.70 -11.16
C LEU A 86 13.29 3.98 -11.96
N PRO A 87 13.34 2.64 -12.09
CA PRO A 87 12.28 1.89 -12.74
C PRO A 87 10.98 1.95 -11.90
N ILE A 88 9.86 2.11 -12.60
CA ILE A 88 8.52 2.09 -12.01
C ILE A 88 7.96 0.67 -12.18
N VAL A 89 7.78 -0.01 -11.06
CA VAL A 89 7.17 -1.33 -10.95
C VAL A 89 5.69 -1.15 -10.58
N ALA A 90 4.77 -1.36 -11.51
CA ALA A 90 3.38 -0.97 -11.33
C ALA A 90 2.39 -2.06 -11.75
N VAL A 91 1.24 -2.09 -11.07
CA VAL A 91 0.08 -2.86 -11.54
C VAL A 91 -0.48 -2.22 -12.82
N ALA A 92 -1.14 -3.01 -13.66
CA ALA A 92 -1.60 -2.56 -14.99
C ALA A 92 -2.44 -1.27 -14.97
N ALA A 93 -3.31 -1.09 -13.97
CA ALA A 93 -4.13 0.10 -13.83
C ALA A 93 -3.30 1.37 -13.51
N ALA A 94 -2.33 1.25 -12.59
CA ALA A 94 -1.42 2.33 -12.23
C ALA A 94 -0.48 2.68 -13.39
N ARG A 95 0.07 1.66 -14.07
CA ARG A 95 0.88 1.86 -15.28
C ARG A 95 0.11 2.65 -16.34
N LYS A 96 -1.12 2.25 -16.65
CA LYS A 96 -1.96 2.96 -17.64
C LYS A 96 -2.18 4.43 -17.29
N ARG A 97 -2.24 4.77 -16.00
CA ARG A 97 -2.31 6.16 -15.53
C ARG A 97 -0.98 6.88 -15.75
N LEU A 98 0.11 6.32 -15.25
CA LEU A 98 1.46 6.90 -15.31
C LEU A 98 1.98 7.08 -16.74
N GLU A 99 1.68 6.15 -17.66
CA GLU A 99 2.08 6.24 -19.06
C GLU A 99 1.47 7.45 -19.78
N LYS A 100 0.31 7.95 -19.35
CA LYS A 100 -0.28 9.18 -19.91
C LYS A 100 0.54 10.42 -19.58
N THR A 101 1.20 10.42 -18.42
CA THR A 101 1.98 11.55 -17.91
C THR A 101 3.43 11.44 -18.36
N PHE A 102 4.03 10.25 -18.19
CA PHE A 102 5.46 10.04 -18.37
C PHE A 102 5.82 9.42 -19.73
N GLY A 103 4.90 8.70 -20.39
CA GLY A 103 5.17 8.02 -21.66
C GLY A 103 6.44 7.18 -21.62
N GLN A 104 7.35 7.43 -22.56
CA GLN A 104 8.63 6.71 -22.68
C GLN A 104 9.77 7.32 -21.84
N SER A 105 9.51 8.39 -21.07
CA SER A 105 10.56 9.02 -20.22
C SER A 105 10.91 8.20 -18.97
N ARG A 106 10.13 7.15 -18.68
CA ARG A 106 10.32 6.27 -17.54
C ARG A 106 10.38 4.82 -17.99
N GLN A 107 11.18 4.02 -17.30
CA GLN A 107 11.16 2.57 -17.46
C GLN A 107 10.02 1.97 -16.61
N PHE A 108 9.17 1.17 -17.24
CA PHE A 108 8.05 0.49 -16.56
C PHE A 108 8.24 -1.02 -16.54
N LEU A 109 7.95 -1.63 -15.39
CA LEU A 109 7.88 -3.08 -15.17
C LEU A 109 6.49 -3.45 -14.66
N ASP A 110 5.89 -4.48 -15.23
CA ASP A 110 4.50 -4.86 -14.93
C ASP A 110 4.42 -5.85 -13.79
N ILE A 111 3.65 -5.53 -12.76
CA ILE A 111 3.23 -6.50 -11.73
C ILE A 111 2.03 -7.28 -12.29
N PRO A 112 2.14 -8.59 -12.56
CA PRO A 112 1.02 -9.40 -13.03
C PRO A 112 0.04 -9.71 -11.89
N ALA A 113 -1.17 -10.14 -12.23
CA ALA A 113 -2.04 -10.78 -11.25
C ALA A 113 -1.44 -12.12 -10.81
N ALA A 114 -1.61 -12.51 -9.55
CA ALA A 114 -0.99 -13.69 -8.97
C ALA A 114 -1.37 -15.02 -9.68
N LYS A 115 -2.54 -15.06 -10.32
CA LYS A 115 -2.96 -16.18 -11.15
C LYS A 115 -2.15 -16.33 -12.46
N ASP A 116 -1.55 -15.23 -12.93
CA ASP A 116 -0.84 -15.13 -14.21
C ASP A 116 0.69 -15.20 -14.01
N GLY A 117 1.17 -15.16 -12.76
CA GLY A 117 2.57 -15.35 -12.41
C GLY A 117 3.09 -14.30 -11.44
N PHE A 118 4.41 -14.08 -11.50
CA PHE A 118 5.12 -13.08 -10.69
C PHE A 118 6.05 -12.28 -11.58
N LEU A 119 6.20 -10.99 -11.28
CA LEU A 119 7.35 -10.21 -11.73
C LEU A 119 8.54 -10.55 -10.84
N GLU A 120 9.71 -10.78 -11.43
CA GLU A 120 10.96 -10.98 -10.70
C GLU A 120 11.84 -9.73 -10.83
N ILE A 121 12.24 -9.14 -9.71
CA ILE A 121 13.20 -8.03 -9.64
C ILE A 121 14.23 -8.33 -8.55
N ALA A 122 15.51 -8.29 -8.90
CA ALA A 122 16.59 -8.69 -7.99
C ALA A 122 16.30 -10.04 -7.30
N GLU A 123 16.13 -10.05 -5.97
CA GLU A 123 15.80 -11.23 -5.16
C GLU A 123 14.31 -11.32 -4.78
N LEU A 124 13.47 -10.44 -5.32
CA LEU A 124 12.05 -10.29 -4.99
C LEU A 124 11.14 -10.79 -6.10
N ARG A 125 9.97 -11.30 -5.69
CA ARG A 125 8.88 -11.66 -6.61
C ARG A 125 7.60 -10.95 -6.23
N LEU A 126 6.99 -10.22 -7.17
CA LEU A 126 5.82 -9.39 -6.91
C LEU A 126 4.61 -9.88 -7.72
N ALA A 127 3.44 -9.89 -7.09
CA ALA A 127 2.17 -10.21 -7.74
C ALA A 127 0.99 -9.46 -7.12
N GLN A 128 0.03 -9.05 -7.96
CA GLN A 128 -1.21 -8.41 -7.54
C GLN A 128 -2.27 -9.46 -7.20
N PHE A 129 -2.98 -9.25 -6.10
CA PHE A 129 -4.21 -9.96 -5.77
C PHE A 129 -5.41 -9.07 -6.04
N ASN A 130 -6.19 -9.42 -7.06
CA ASN A 130 -7.46 -8.74 -7.32
C ASN A 130 -8.54 -9.24 -6.37
N THR A 131 -9.50 -8.37 -6.05
CA THR A 131 -10.67 -8.82 -5.28
C THR A 131 -11.47 -9.87 -6.07
N PRO A 132 -12.20 -10.77 -5.40
CA PRO A 132 -13.08 -11.72 -6.08
C PRO A 132 -14.24 -11.07 -6.84
N SER A 133 -14.62 -9.85 -6.50
CA SER A 133 -15.78 -9.16 -7.06
C SER A 133 -15.35 -8.20 -8.17
N LEU A 134 -15.89 -8.36 -9.38
CA LEU A 134 -15.61 -7.43 -10.49
C LEU A 134 -16.14 -6.00 -10.24
N LEU A 135 -17.04 -5.83 -9.26
CA LEU A 135 -17.55 -4.52 -8.83
C LEU A 135 -16.65 -3.85 -7.78
N ASP A 136 -15.69 -4.59 -7.24
CA ASP A 136 -14.77 -4.10 -6.22
C ASP A 136 -13.36 -3.96 -6.83
N GLN A 137 -13.03 -2.71 -7.16
CA GLN A 137 -11.72 -2.36 -7.71
C GLN A 137 -10.82 -1.67 -6.70
N VAL A 138 -11.28 -1.51 -5.45
CA VAL A 138 -10.59 -0.74 -4.40
C VAL A 138 -9.71 -1.65 -3.56
N HIS A 139 -10.23 -2.80 -3.16
CA HIS A 139 -9.58 -3.66 -2.17
C HIS A 139 -8.52 -4.58 -2.77
N ASN A 140 -7.81 -4.21 -3.85
CA ASN A 140 -6.73 -5.04 -4.37
C ASN A 140 -5.54 -5.05 -3.38
N ALA A 141 -4.73 -6.11 -3.42
CA ALA A 141 -3.54 -6.25 -2.58
C ALA A 141 -2.30 -6.57 -3.41
N LEU A 142 -1.12 -6.38 -2.81
CA LEU A 142 0.18 -6.72 -3.37
C LEU A 142 0.87 -7.75 -2.49
N LEU A 143 1.35 -8.83 -3.10
CA LEU A 143 2.23 -9.81 -2.47
C LEU A 143 3.67 -9.52 -2.93
N ILE A 144 4.56 -9.32 -1.97
CA ILE A 144 6.01 -9.20 -2.19
C ILE A 144 6.66 -10.40 -1.51
N LEU A 145 7.22 -11.30 -2.30
CA LEU A 145 7.96 -12.45 -1.80
C LEU A 145 9.44 -12.12 -1.73
N GLY A 146 10.01 -12.25 -0.53
CA GLY A 146 11.43 -12.12 -0.27
C GLY A 146 12.11 -13.48 -0.07
N PRO A 147 13.45 -13.52 -0.05
CA PRO A 147 14.20 -14.71 0.32
C PRO A 147 13.87 -15.16 1.75
N ASP A 148 14.08 -16.46 2.04
CA ASP A 148 13.90 -17.08 3.35
C ASP A 148 12.51 -16.92 4.00
N GLY A 149 11.48 -16.58 3.21
CA GLY A 149 10.11 -16.42 3.70
C GLY A 149 9.80 -15.03 4.28
N GLU A 150 10.65 -14.04 4.01
CA GLU A 150 10.45 -12.63 4.34
C GLU A 150 9.39 -11.99 3.40
N ASN A 151 8.17 -12.52 3.45
CA ASN A 151 7.08 -12.14 2.57
C ASN A 151 6.22 -11.04 3.19
N ILE A 152 5.83 -10.06 2.39
CA ILE A 152 4.95 -8.96 2.78
C ILE A 152 3.64 -9.07 2.01
N PHE A 153 2.52 -9.00 2.72
CA PHE A 153 1.20 -8.82 2.12
C PHE A 153 0.71 -7.40 2.41
N TYR A 154 0.61 -6.58 1.37
CA TYR A 154 0.21 -5.18 1.45
C TYR A 154 -1.22 -5.01 0.90
N ALA A 155 -2.16 -4.63 1.77
CA ALA A 155 -3.58 -4.48 1.47
C ALA A 155 -4.08 -3.15 2.05
N PRO A 156 -3.79 -2.01 1.41
CA PRO A 156 -3.96 -0.69 2.03
C PRO A 156 -5.41 -0.38 2.37
N HIS A 157 -6.36 -0.84 1.56
CA HIS A 157 -7.79 -0.68 1.78
C HIS A 157 -8.43 -1.86 2.54
N GLY A 158 -7.64 -2.90 2.85
CA GLY A 158 -8.11 -4.20 3.31
C GLY A 158 -8.27 -5.19 2.15
N PHE A 159 -8.41 -6.48 2.47
CA PHE A 159 -8.58 -7.54 1.46
C PHE A 159 -9.42 -8.70 2.01
N VAL A 160 -10.34 -9.22 1.20
CA VAL A 160 -11.15 -10.40 1.53
C VAL A 160 -10.92 -11.47 0.46
N PRO A 161 -10.05 -12.47 0.73
CA PRO A 161 -9.75 -13.51 -0.25
C PRO A 161 -10.91 -14.50 -0.43
N ASN A 162 -11.03 -15.07 -1.63
CA ASN A 162 -11.84 -16.26 -1.87
C ASN A 162 -11.06 -17.55 -1.53
N ALA A 163 -11.73 -18.71 -1.61
CA ALA A 163 -11.13 -20.00 -1.27
C ALA A 163 -9.87 -20.32 -2.09
N GLN A 164 -9.86 -20.02 -3.39
CA GLN A 164 -8.70 -20.27 -4.25
C GLN A 164 -7.50 -19.40 -3.86
N GLN A 165 -7.75 -18.13 -3.54
CA GLN A 165 -6.72 -17.20 -3.06
C GLN A 165 -6.18 -17.61 -1.70
N ILE A 166 -7.03 -18.10 -0.78
CA ILE A 166 -6.59 -18.65 0.49
C ILE A 166 -5.63 -19.83 0.26
N SER A 167 -6.01 -20.81 -0.58
CA SER A 167 -5.15 -21.97 -0.88
C SER A 167 -3.83 -21.58 -1.56
N PHE A 168 -3.83 -20.52 -2.38
CA PHE A 168 -2.61 -19.98 -2.97
C PHE A 168 -1.71 -19.36 -1.89
N LEU A 169 -2.27 -18.49 -1.05
CA LEU A 169 -1.54 -17.74 -0.02
C LEU A 169 -0.96 -18.65 1.06
N GLN A 170 -1.60 -19.78 1.36
CA GLN A 170 -1.09 -20.77 2.32
C GLN A 170 0.29 -21.36 1.98
N GLN A 171 0.73 -21.23 0.72
CA GLN A 171 2.06 -21.68 0.28
C GLN A 171 3.16 -20.69 0.66
N PHE A 172 2.81 -19.46 1.04
CA PHE A 172 3.74 -18.37 1.32
C PHE A 172 3.52 -17.88 2.76
N PRO A 173 4.38 -18.26 3.73
CA PRO A 173 4.26 -17.74 5.08
C PRO A 173 4.44 -16.22 5.05
N ILE A 174 3.46 -15.47 5.55
CA ILE A 174 3.52 -14.01 5.55
C ILE A 174 4.31 -13.55 6.78
N HIS A 175 5.39 -12.80 6.58
CA HIS A 175 6.14 -12.20 7.68
C HIS A 175 5.44 -10.93 8.16
N ILE A 176 5.07 -10.05 7.23
CA ILE A 176 4.41 -8.77 7.54
C ILE A 176 3.11 -8.61 6.77
N LEU A 177 2.02 -8.33 7.49
CA LEU A 177 0.78 -7.83 6.92
C LEU A 177 0.72 -6.31 7.14
N ILE A 178 0.63 -5.55 6.05
CA ILE A 178 0.44 -4.10 6.08
C ILE A 178 -0.97 -3.80 5.56
N THR A 179 -1.87 -3.29 6.39
CA THR A 179 -3.28 -3.09 6.00
C THR A 179 -4.00 -2.05 6.87
N THR A 180 -5.11 -1.50 6.41
CA THR A 180 -5.90 -0.50 7.17
C THR A 180 -6.55 -1.04 8.44
N THR A 181 -6.58 -0.20 9.47
CA THR A 181 -7.40 -0.39 10.67
C THR A 181 -8.68 0.44 10.64
N SER A 182 -8.67 1.55 9.90
CA SER A 182 -9.77 2.50 9.80
C SER A 182 -10.89 2.01 8.88
N GLU A 183 -12.10 2.50 9.13
CA GLU A 183 -13.23 2.34 8.22
C GLU A 183 -13.46 3.66 7.50
N TYR A 184 -13.69 3.60 6.19
CA TYR A 184 -14.01 4.76 5.37
C TYR A 184 -15.12 4.37 4.40
N HIS A 185 -16.28 5.00 4.52
CA HIS A 185 -17.47 4.68 3.74
C HIS A 185 -18.01 5.89 3.00
N LEU A 186 -18.28 5.69 1.71
CA LEU A 186 -19.02 6.58 0.84
C LEU A 186 -20.37 5.94 0.47
N PRO A 187 -21.33 6.73 -0.04
CA PRO A 187 -22.50 6.15 -0.70
C PRO A 187 -22.10 5.14 -1.77
N PHE A 188 -22.86 4.04 -1.92
CA PHE A 188 -22.48 2.94 -2.81
C PHE A 188 -22.23 3.37 -4.27
N PHE A 189 -22.91 4.41 -4.74
CA PHE A 189 -22.75 4.97 -6.09
C PHE A 189 -21.50 5.87 -6.24
N LEU A 190 -20.76 6.13 -5.16
CA LEU A 190 -19.51 6.91 -5.12
C LEU A 190 -18.34 6.05 -4.61
N GLY A 191 -18.39 4.72 -4.81
CA GLY A 191 -17.31 3.81 -4.45
C GLY A 191 -17.59 2.94 -3.22
N GLY A 192 -18.64 3.20 -2.44
CA GLY A 192 -19.01 2.35 -1.31
C GLY A 192 -17.99 2.35 -0.18
N THR A 193 -17.61 1.17 0.32
CA THR A 193 -16.58 1.06 1.36
C THR A 193 -15.20 1.19 0.72
N VAL A 194 -14.43 2.18 1.17
CA VAL A 194 -13.06 2.44 0.73
C VAL A 194 -12.05 1.71 1.62
N ASN A 195 -12.22 1.79 2.95
CA ASN A 195 -11.40 1.01 3.90
C ASN A 195 -12.28 0.03 4.68
N LEU A 196 -11.89 -1.24 4.70
CA LEU A 196 -12.66 -2.32 5.36
C LEU A 196 -12.49 -2.37 6.89
N GLY A 197 -11.44 -1.74 7.42
CA GLY A 197 -11.15 -1.59 8.85
C GLY A 197 -10.78 -2.84 9.62
N MET A 198 -10.64 -2.65 10.94
CA MET A 198 -10.04 -3.59 11.89
C MET A 198 -10.71 -4.99 11.87
N ARG A 199 -12.03 -5.08 11.69
CA ARG A 199 -12.72 -6.39 11.62
C ARG A 199 -12.28 -7.21 10.42
N SER A 200 -12.07 -6.57 9.27
CA SER A 200 -11.58 -7.24 8.07
C SER A 200 -10.11 -7.64 8.25
N MET A 201 -9.30 -6.73 8.78
CA MET A 201 -7.90 -7.01 9.10
C MET A 201 -7.73 -8.19 10.07
N GLN A 202 -8.56 -8.32 11.12
CA GLN A 202 -8.54 -9.48 12.02
C GLN A 202 -8.81 -10.81 11.29
N LYS A 203 -9.79 -10.83 10.38
CA LYS A 203 -10.11 -12.03 9.58
C LYS A 203 -8.97 -12.36 8.62
N LEU A 204 -8.40 -11.36 7.98
CA LEU A 204 -7.25 -11.54 7.09
C LEU A 204 -6.02 -12.05 7.87
N ALA A 205 -5.76 -11.51 9.06
CA ALA A 205 -4.70 -11.98 9.95
C ALA A 205 -4.91 -13.44 10.41
N GLN A 206 -6.16 -13.87 10.65
CA GLN A 206 -6.47 -15.28 10.94
C GLN A 206 -6.16 -16.21 9.77
N ILE A 207 -6.33 -15.73 8.53
CA ILE A 207 -6.03 -16.50 7.31
C ILE A 207 -4.52 -16.55 7.06
N LEU A 208 -3.84 -15.41 7.16
CA LEU A 208 -2.43 -15.26 6.78
C LEU A 208 -1.45 -15.65 7.89
N GLN A 209 -1.88 -15.61 9.15
CA GLN A 209 -1.05 -15.85 10.34
C GLN A 209 0.29 -15.07 10.31
N PRO A 210 0.28 -13.74 10.07
CA PRO A 210 1.50 -12.98 9.89
C PRO A 210 2.31 -12.88 11.19
N LYS A 211 3.65 -12.79 11.09
CA LYS A 211 4.49 -12.52 12.29
C LYS A 211 4.26 -11.11 12.84
N HIS A 212 4.08 -10.12 11.96
CA HIS A 212 3.84 -8.73 12.31
C HIS A 212 2.66 -8.15 11.53
N ILE A 213 1.87 -7.29 12.20
CA ILE A 213 0.79 -6.53 11.57
C ILE A 213 1.08 -5.04 11.73
N ILE A 214 1.00 -4.28 10.65
CA ILE A 214 1.24 -2.83 10.64
C ILE A 214 0.05 -2.17 9.95
N SER A 215 -0.38 -1.03 10.49
CA SER A 215 -1.47 -0.27 9.90
C SER A 215 -1.01 0.57 8.70
N THR A 216 -1.88 0.89 7.75
CA THR A 216 -1.59 1.85 6.67
C THR A 216 -2.91 2.45 6.18
N HIS A 217 -2.86 3.57 5.46
CA HIS A 217 -4.03 4.24 4.90
C HIS A 217 -5.05 4.63 5.99
N ASP A 218 -4.53 5.04 7.15
CA ASP A 218 -5.31 5.36 8.36
C ASP A 218 -5.20 6.85 8.75
N GLU A 219 -4.61 7.68 7.88
CA GLU A 219 -4.47 9.10 8.17
C GLU A 219 -5.83 9.80 8.18
N GLN A 220 -6.04 10.64 9.20
CA GLN A 220 -7.12 11.61 9.21
C GLN A 220 -6.72 12.84 8.39
N LYS A 221 -6.64 12.66 7.06
CA LYS A 221 -6.26 13.69 6.08
C LYS A 221 -7.09 14.95 6.25
N HIS A 222 -6.53 16.09 5.85
CA HIS A 222 -7.37 17.22 5.52
C HIS A 222 -8.09 16.96 4.21
N ALA A 223 -9.31 17.47 4.07
CA ALA A 223 -10.11 17.25 2.88
C ALA A 223 -11.00 18.45 2.59
N LYS A 224 -11.25 18.69 1.30
CA LYS A 224 -12.17 19.69 0.76
C LYS A 224 -13.04 19.05 -0.32
N GLY A 225 -14.24 19.60 -0.50
CA GLY A 225 -15.18 19.16 -1.54
C GLY A 225 -16.42 18.48 -0.99
N LEU A 226 -17.06 17.67 -1.84
CA LEU A 226 -18.31 16.97 -1.51
C LEU A 226 -18.06 15.72 -0.67
N VAL A 227 -17.03 14.95 -1.02
CA VAL A 227 -16.67 13.67 -0.39
C VAL A 227 -16.57 13.74 1.15
N PRO A 228 -15.81 14.66 1.77
CA PRO A 228 -15.70 14.70 3.23
C PRO A 228 -17.01 15.03 3.96
N ARG A 229 -18.03 15.57 3.27
CA ARG A 229 -19.33 15.91 3.86
C ARG A 229 -20.27 14.70 3.95
N ILE A 230 -20.02 13.68 3.13
CA ILE A 230 -20.87 12.49 3.00
C ILE A 230 -20.17 11.22 3.49
N ALA A 231 -18.84 11.27 3.62
CA ALA A 231 -18.05 10.17 4.15
C ALA A 231 -18.42 9.88 5.61
N ARG A 232 -18.40 8.60 5.95
CA ARG A 232 -18.44 8.13 7.34
C ARG A 232 -17.15 7.41 7.63
N THR A 233 -16.46 7.83 8.67
CA THR A 233 -15.14 7.33 9.01
C THR A 233 -15.06 6.87 10.46
N PHE A 234 -14.21 5.88 10.70
CA PHE A 234 -13.89 5.40 12.05
C PHE A 234 -12.39 5.09 12.11
N TYR A 235 -11.71 5.66 13.11
CA TYR A 235 -10.26 5.51 13.28
C TYR A 235 -9.97 4.90 14.66
N PRO A 236 -9.64 3.60 14.73
CA PRO A 236 -9.15 2.98 15.96
C PRO A 236 -7.85 3.64 16.44
N SER A 237 -7.64 3.72 17.76
CA SER A 237 -6.33 4.08 18.28
C SER A 237 -5.36 2.90 18.20
N ALA A 238 -4.06 3.17 18.06
CA ALA A 238 -3.04 2.12 18.09
C ALA A 238 -3.13 1.23 19.35
N ALA A 239 -3.49 1.81 20.50
CA ALA A 239 -3.73 1.06 21.74
C ALA A 239 -4.89 0.06 21.60
N MET A 240 -5.99 0.47 20.98
CA MET A 240 -7.15 -0.40 20.72
C MET A 240 -6.78 -1.55 19.76
N VAL A 241 -6.01 -1.27 18.72
CA VAL A 241 -5.55 -2.29 17.76
C VAL A 241 -4.63 -3.29 18.47
N LYS A 242 -3.65 -2.79 19.24
CA LYS A 242 -2.69 -3.63 19.97
C LYS A 242 -3.36 -4.53 21.03
N GLU A 243 -4.41 -4.06 21.69
CA GLU A 243 -5.21 -4.88 22.62
C GLU A 243 -5.85 -6.08 21.90
N LYS A 244 -6.27 -5.90 20.64
CA LYS A 244 -6.93 -6.93 19.86
C LYS A 244 -5.98 -7.85 19.11
N LEU A 245 -4.77 -7.39 18.79
CA LEU A 245 -3.78 -8.11 18.00
C LEU A 245 -2.39 -7.93 18.61
N GLY A 246 -1.95 -8.94 19.37
CA GLY A 246 -0.70 -8.87 20.14
C GLY A 246 0.58 -8.76 19.30
N ASN A 247 0.52 -9.11 18.01
CA ASN A 247 1.60 -8.97 17.04
C ASN A 247 1.53 -7.68 16.21
N TYR A 248 0.66 -6.73 16.59
CA TYR A 248 0.61 -5.41 15.97
C TYR A 248 1.81 -4.55 16.37
N VAL A 249 2.45 -3.93 15.37
CA VAL A 249 3.58 -3.01 15.53
C VAL A 249 3.14 -1.62 15.06
N ALA A 250 3.15 -0.66 15.98
CA ALA A 250 2.90 0.74 15.66
C ALA A 250 4.18 1.35 15.09
N VAL A 251 4.14 1.80 13.84
CA VAL A 251 5.21 2.54 13.17
C VAL A 251 4.65 3.92 12.87
N GLU A 252 4.91 4.91 13.71
CA GLU A 252 4.25 6.23 13.65
C GLU A 252 5.23 7.41 13.52
N ASP A 253 6.52 7.24 13.79
CA ASP A 253 7.48 8.34 13.97
C ASP A 253 8.53 8.47 12.84
N TYR A 254 8.20 7.96 11.64
CA TYR A 254 9.07 7.90 10.45
C TYR A 254 10.45 7.26 10.66
N ARG A 255 10.68 6.62 11.81
CA ARG A 255 11.91 5.87 12.06
C ARG A 255 11.88 4.56 11.29
N VAL A 256 13.08 4.13 10.94
CA VAL A 256 13.30 2.79 10.39
C VAL A 256 13.05 1.77 11.51
N VAL A 257 12.21 0.78 11.24
CA VAL A 257 12.01 -0.38 12.11
C VAL A 257 12.54 -1.64 11.43
N GLU A 258 13.20 -2.48 12.21
CA GLU A 258 13.66 -3.81 11.78
C GLU A 258 12.67 -4.85 12.30
N LEU A 259 12.20 -5.74 11.43
CA LEU A 259 11.20 -6.77 11.71
C LEU A 259 11.60 -8.13 11.13
#